data_AF-A0A9C9YYQ1-F1
#
_entry.id   AF-A0A9C9YYQ1-F1
#
_cell.length_a   1.000
_cell.length_b   1.000
_cell.length_c   1.000
_cell.angle_alpha   90.00
_cell.angle_beta   90.00
_cell.angle_gamma   90.00
#
_symmetry.space_group_name_H-M   'P 1'
#
loop_
_entity.id
_entity.type
_entity.pdbx_description
1 polymer ?
#
loop_
_entity_poly.entity_id
_entity_poly.type
_entity_poly.pdbx_seq_one_letter_code
_entity_poly.pdbx_strand_id
1 'polypeptide(L)' 'MGASITTSIRMPASLKKELDWLANQEHKKKNQIILSALREYVKNHPSKDLKDEVINQCTRANEQDSIDSDWDELADDSWS' A
#
# COMPACT_ATOMS: atom_id res chain seq x y z
N MET A 1 -4.49 16.49 -1.77
CA MET A 1 -3.85 15.30 -2.38
C MET A 1 -2.82 14.80 -1.37
N GLY A 2 -3.07 13.67 -0.70
CA GLY A 2 -2.20 13.22 0.40
C GLY A 2 -0.77 12.86 -0.03
N ALA A 3 0.19 13.12 0.85
CA ALA A 3 1.58 12.74 0.79
C ALA A 3 1.73 11.23 0.57
N SER A 4 2.17 10.88 -0.63
CA SER A 4 2.59 9.52 -0.94
C SER A 4 3.98 9.28 -0.36
N ILE A 5 4.12 8.35 0.58
CA ILE A 5 5.44 7.82 0.94
C ILE A 5 5.99 7.09 -0.28
N THR A 6 6.98 7.71 -0.93
CA THR A 6 7.71 7.09 -2.03
C THR A 6 8.98 6.46 -1.48
N THR A 7 9.17 5.18 -1.77
CA THR A 7 10.38 4.45 -1.38
C THR A 7 10.98 3.74 -2.58
N SER A 8 12.31 3.65 -2.60
CA SER A 8 13.05 2.91 -3.62
C SER A 8 13.37 1.51 -3.12
N ILE A 9 12.81 0.50 -3.77
CA ILE A 9 13.05 -0.91 -3.44
C ILE A 9 14.02 -1.54 -4.45
N ARG A 10 15.00 -2.30 -3.95
CA ARG A 10 15.82 -3.17 -4.79
C ARG A 10 15.14 -4.54 -4.86
N MET A 11 15.00 -5.06 -6.07
CA MET A 11 14.40 -6.37 -6.32
C MET A 11 15.21 -7.19 -7.32
N PRO A 12 15.13 -8.53 -7.25
CA PRO A 12 15.77 -9.40 -8.23
C PRO A 12 15.32 -9.09 -9.66
N ALA A 13 16.22 -9.25 -10.63
CA ALA A 13 15.93 -8.95 -12.04
C ALA A 13 14.80 -9.84 -12.62
N SER A 14 14.68 -11.09 -12.17
CA SER A 14 13.59 -11.99 -12.52
C SER A 14 12.24 -11.44 -12.05
N LEU A 15 12.15 -11.04 -10.78
CA LEU A 15 10.93 -10.49 -10.17
C LEU A 15 10.52 -9.17 -10.85
N LYS A 16 11.49 -8.33 -11.22
CA LYS A 16 11.22 -7.12 -12.00
C LYS A 16 10.57 -7.43 -13.35
N LYS A 17 11.06 -8.44 -14.07
CA LYS A 17 10.48 -8.85 -15.36
C LYS A 17 9.06 -9.39 -15.20
N GLU A 18 8.81 -10.15 -14.16
CA GLU A 18 7.49 -10.68 -13.82
C GLU A 18 6.50 -9.55 -13.48
N LEU A 19 6.93 -8.59 -12.65
CA LEU A 19 6.14 -7.40 -12.33
C LEU A 19 5.80 -6.59 -13.60
N ASP A 20 6.77 -6.42 -14.49
CA ASP A 20 6.57 -5.70 -15.76
C ASP A 20 5.57 -6.43 -16.67
N TRP A 21 5.64 -7.76 -16.71
CA TRP A 21 4.70 -8.59 -17.45
C TRP A 21 3.28 -8.51 -16.88
N LEU A 22 3.12 -8.64 -15.55
CA LEU A 22 1.82 -8.52 -14.87
C LEU A 22 1.20 -7.13 -15.04
N ALA A 23 2.01 -6.06 -14.93
CA ALA A 23 1.56 -4.69 -15.14
C ALA A 23 0.96 -4.49 -16.54
N ASN A 24 1.58 -5.11 -17.55
CA ASN A 24 1.10 -5.05 -18.92
C ASN A 24 -0.17 -5.89 -19.13
N GLN A 25 -0.25 -7.10 -18.56
CA GLN A 25 -1.42 -7.98 -18.68
C GLN A 25 -2.67 -7.39 -18.00
N GLU A 26 -2.50 -6.79 -16.81
CA GLU A 26 -3.62 -6.26 -16.04
C GLU A 26 -3.95 -4.80 -16.36
N HIS A 27 -3.21 -4.16 -17.28
CA HIS A 27 -3.30 -2.73 -17.56
C HIS A 27 -3.18 -1.84 -16.31
N LYS A 28 -2.31 -2.23 -15.36
CA LYS A 28 -2.11 -1.56 -14.07
C LYS A 28 -0.71 -0.97 -13.96
N LYS A 29 -0.56 0.06 -13.13
CA LYS A 29 0.77 0.58 -12.77
C LYS A 29 1.47 -0.44 -11.86
N LYS A 30 2.79 -0.59 -12.02
CA LYS A 30 3.63 -1.47 -11.17
C LYS A 30 3.40 -1.25 -9.68
N ASN A 31 3.28 0.02 -9.26
CA ASN A 31 2.99 0.38 -7.87
C ASN A 31 1.65 -0.17 -7.36
N GLN A 32 0.62 -0.26 -8.22
CA GLN A 32 -0.68 -0.83 -7.82
C GLN A 32 -0.56 -2.33 -7.56
N ILE A 33 0.20 -3.04 -8.39
CA ILE A 33 0.45 -4.47 -8.20
C ILE A 33 1.26 -4.70 -6.92
N ILE A 34 2.33 -3.94 -6.70
CA ILE A 34 3.13 -4.01 -5.47
C ILE A 34 2.24 -3.74 -4.25
N LEU A 35 1.39 -2.73 -4.31
CA LEU A 35 0.52 -2.35 -3.20
C LEU A 35 -0.54 -3.44 -2.89
N SER A 36 -1.12 -4.06 -3.91
CA SER A 36 -2.01 -5.22 -3.73
C SER A 36 -1.29 -6.40 -3.08
N ALA A 37 -0.09 -6.74 -3.57
CA ALA A 37 0.71 -7.83 -3.02
C ALA A 37 1.11 -7.56 -1.55
N LEU A 38 1.47 -6.33 -1.21
CA LEU A 38 1.77 -5.93 0.17
C LEU A 38 0.54 -6.02 1.07
N ARG A 39 -0.63 -5.58 0.59
CA ARG A 39 -1.89 -5.70 1.35
C ARG A 39 -2.23 -7.15 1.66
N GLU A 40 -2.10 -8.03 0.66
CA GLU A 40 -2.35 -9.45 0.83
C GLU A 40 -1.35 -10.09 1.80
N TYR A 41 -0.06 -9.75 1.67
CA TYR A 41 0.99 -10.20 2.59
C TYR A 41 0.68 -9.81 4.03
N VAL A 42 0.39 -8.52 4.28
CA VAL A 42 0.10 -8.00 5.63
C VAL A 42 -1.18 -8.64 6.19
N LYS A 43 -2.25 -8.78 5.39
CA LYS A 43 -3.51 -9.40 5.83
C LYS A 43 -3.29 -10.82 6.33
N ASN A 44 -2.53 -11.61 5.58
CA ASN A 44 -2.26 -13.03 5.86
C ASN A 44 -1.10 -13.22 6.86
N HIS A 45 -0.40 -12.16 7.25
CA HIS A 45 0.73 -12.26 8.16
C HIS A 45 0.28 -12.58 9.60
N PRO A 46 0.95 -13.51 10.30
CA PRO A 46 0.57 -13.90 11.67
C PRO A 46 1.02 -12.88 12.73
N SER A 47 2.04 -12.06 12.44
CA SER A 47 2.51 -11.03 13.38
C SER A 47 1.53 -9.85 13.47
N LYS A 48 1.04 -9.60 14.69
CA LYS A 48 0.24 -8.42 15.03
C LYS A 48 1.07 -7.13 14.96
N ASP A 49 2.32 -7.17 15.43
CA ASP A 49 3.23 -6.02 15.43
C ASP A 49 3.46 -5.46 14.02
N LEU A 50 3.55 -6.33 13.01
CA LEU A 50 3.68 -5.90 11.62
C LEU A 50 2.42 -5.17 11.12
N LYS A 51 1.23 -5.66 11.49
CA LYS A 51 -0.05 -5.04 11.12
C LYS A 51 -0.18 -3.67 11.78
N ASP A 52 0.15 -3.60 13.07
CA ASP A 52 0.10 -2.36 13.86
C ASP A 52 1.11 -1.33 13.32
N GLU A 53 2.32 -1.74 12.95
CA GLU A 53 3.31 -0.82 12.35
C GLU A 53 2.87 -0.32 10.95
N VAL A 54 2.26 -1.18 10.13
CA VAL A 54 1.72 -0.74 8.83
C VAL A 54 0.61 0.30 9.02
N ILE A 55 -0.29 0.08 10.00
CA ILE A 55 -1.32 1.06 10.36
C ILE A 55 -0.66 2.35 10.84
N ASN A 56 0.31 2.29 11.75
CA ASN A 56 1.01 3.47 12.27
C ASN A 56 1.71 4.27 11.17
N GLN A 57 2.34 3.61 10.19
CA GLN A 57 2.99 4.29 9.06
C GLN A 57 1.96 4.93 8.12
N CYS A 58 0.82 4.26 7.87
CA CYS A 58 -0.28 4.86 7.13
C CYS A 58 -0.88 6.07 7.86
N THR A 59 -1.09 5.97 9.17
CA THR A 59 -1.59 7.07 10.00
C THR A 59 -0.62 8.23 10.01
N ARG A 60 0.69 8.00 10.21
CA ARG A 60 1.72 9.05 10.14
C ARG A 60 1.77 9.74 8.78
N ALA A 61 1.62 8.98 7.68
CA ALA A 61 1.53 9.57 6.34
C ALA A 61 0.33 10.52 6.23
N ASN A 62 -0.81 10.13 6.78
CA ASN A 62 -2.04 10.94 6.79
C ASN A 62 -1.98 12.11 7.79
N GLU A 63 -1.30 11.97 8.93
CA GLU A 63 -1.12 13.03 9.94
C GLU A 63 -0.14 14.11 9.47
N GLN A 64 0.88 13.73 8.68
CA GLN A 64 1.74 14.71 8.01
C GLN A 64 0.96 15.59 7.02
N ASP A 65 -0.19 15.11 6.54
CA ASP A 65 -1.14 15.83 5.69
C ASP A 65 -2.28 16.51 6.44
N SER A 66 -2.46 16.31 7.75
CA SER A 66 -3.61 16.83 8.50
C SER A 66 -3.57 18.35 8.76
N ILE A 67 -2.83 19.10 7.93
CA ILE A 67 -3.10 20.52 7.68
C ILE A 67 -4.20 20.71 6.63
N ASP A 68 -4.52 19.68 5.81
CA ASP A 68 -5.64 19.72 4.86
C ASP A 68 -6.50 18.45 4.95
N SER A 69 -7.65 18.60 5.60
CA SER A 69 -8.79 17.68 5.66
C SER A 69 -9.23 17.16 4.28
N ASP A 70 -9.68 15.89 4.24
CA ASP A 70 -10.83 15.39 3.43
C ASP A 70 -10.79 13.86 3.22
N TRP A 71 -10.32 13.07 4.18
CA TRP A 71 -10.36 11.59 4.10
C TRP A 71 -11.48 10.93 4.93
N ASP A 72 -12.42 11.71 5.49
CA ASP A 72 -13.51 11.20 6.33
C ASP A 72 -14.63 10.45 5.58
N GLU A 73 -14.56 10.28 4.25
CA GLU A 73 -15.68 9.70 3.46
C GLU A 73 -15.52 8.24 2.98
N LEU A 74 -14.50 7.48 3.41
CA LEU A 74 -14.36 6.06 2.99
C LEU A 74 -14.30 5.03 4.12
N ALA A 75 -14.68 5.40 5.34
CA ALA A 75 -14.72 4.50 6.49
C ALA A 75 -16.13 4.01 6.87
N ASP A 76 -17.12 4.07 5.97
CA ASP A 76 -18.46 3.53 6.20
C ASP A 76 -18.81 2.40 5.23
N ASP A 77 -18.01 1.33 5.25
CA ASP A 77 -18.44 0.04 4.72
C ASP A 77 -18.15 -1.05 5.76
N SER A 78 -19.10 -1.17 6.69
CA SER A 78 -19.62 -2.44 7.19
C SER A 78 -18.61 -3.59 7.31
N TRP A 79 -17.91 -3.62 8.44
CA TRP A 79 -17.37 -4.86 9.01
C TRP A 79 -18.23 -5.25 10.22
N SER A 80 -19.40 -5.82 9.93
CA SER A 80 -20.24 -6.55 10.89
C SER A 80 -20.47 -7.97 10.40
#